data_AF-A0A4R6PN87-F1
#
_entry.id   AF-A0A4R6PN87-F1
#
_cell.length_a   1.000
_cell.length_b   1.000
_cell.length_c   1.000
_cell.angle_alpha   90.00
_cell.angle_beta   90.00
_cell.angle_gamma   90.00
#
_symmetry.space_group_name_H-M   'P 1'
#
loop_
_entity.id
_entity.type
_entity.pdbx_description
1 polymer ?
#
loop_
_entity_poly.entity_id
_entity_poly.type
_entity_poly.pdbx_seq_one_letter_code
_entity_poly.pdbx_strand_id
1 'polypeptide(L)'
;MVGVGSTSHTLAEARAKEGVTLIRDTKVNSRPGLVSKENSTPDICYVSFEAEQGMFEVTAAWLSTEGPRGGDLCEMAEKYAAALEPHLPK
;
A
#
# COMPACT_ATOMS: atom_id res chain seq x y z
N MET A 1 -7.06 -11.07 -0.08
CA MET A 1 -6.50 -10.75 1.25
C MET A 1 -6.26 -9.27 1.30
N VAL A 2 -6.58 -8.65 2.44
CA VAL A 2 -6.21 -7.28 2.75
C VAL A 2 -5.41 -7.31 4.05
N GLY A 3 -4.26 -6.64 4.08
CA GLY A 3 -3.42 -6.51 5.27
C GLY A 3 -3.21 -5.05 5.61
N VAL A 4 -3.03 -4.75 6.90
CA VAL A 4 -2.57 -3.44 7.37
C VAL A 4 -1.35 -3.64 8.25
N GLY A 5 -0.30 -2.87 7.99
CA GLY A 5 0.94 -2.88 8.75
C GLY A 5 1.40 -1.46 9.08
N SER A 6 2.21 -1.34 10.11
CA SER A 6 2.95 -0.11 10.45
C SER A 6 4.44 -0.37 10.35
N THR A 7 5.19 0.58 9.83
CA THR A 7 6.65 0.51 9.74
C THR A 7 7.29 1.82 10.15
N SER A 8 8.51 1.74 10.66
CA SER A 8 9.31 2.93 10.99
C SER A 8 9.95 3.60 9.78
N HIS A 9 9.88 2.95 8.61
CA HIS A 9 10.35 3.55 7.36
C HIS A 9 9.42 4.65 6.87
N THR A 10 10.01 5.65 6.22
CA THR A 10 9.31 6.80 5.64
C THR A 10 8.95 6.56 4.17
N LEU A 11 8.03 7.39 3.65
CA LEU A 11 7.70 7.38 2.21
C LEU A 11 8.91 7.74 1.33
N ALA A 12 9.87 8.52 1.84
CA ALA A 12 11.09 8.87 1.10
C ALA A 12 12.00 7.64 0.96
N GLU A 13 12.20 6.88 2.04
CA GLU A 13 12.94 5.61 2.00
C GLU A 13 12.26 4.60 1.07
N ALA A 14 10.93 4.50 1.10
CA ALA A 14 10.17 3.62 0.22
C ALA A 14 10.38 3.97 -1.27
N ARG A 15 10.45 5.25 -1.63
CA ARG A 15 10.73 5.69 -3.01
C ARG A 15 12.16 5.36 -3.46
N ALA A 16 13.10 5.30 -2.53
CA ALA A 16 14.50 5.00 -2.81
C ALA A 16 14.83 3.49 -2.73
N LYS A 17 13.89 2.63 -2.30
CA LYS A 17 14.12 1.20 -2.09
C LYS A 17 14.36 0.47 -3.42
N GLU A 18 15.58 -0.01 -3.61
CA GLU A 18 15.93 -0.91 -4.72
C GLU A 18 15.18 -2.24 -4.55
N GLY A 19 14.14 -2.45 -5.35
CA GLY A 19 13.25 -3.62 -5.25
C GLY A 19 11.77 -3.29 -5.14
N VAL A 20 11.42 -2.00 -5.05
CA VAL A 20 10.04 -1.52 -5.16
C VAL A 20 9.86 -0.77 -6.47
N THR A 21 8.81 -1.11 -7.21
CA THR A 21 8.34 -0.32 -8.33
C THR A 21 7.27 0.65 -7.82
N LEU A 22 7.59 1.94 -7.85
CA LEU A 22 6.62 3.00 -7.59
C LEU A 22 5.68 3.11 -8.79
N ILE A 23 4.38 2.98 -8.55
CA ILE A 23 3.35 3.14 -9.59
C ILE A 23 2.97 4.62 -9.71
N ARG A 24 2.69 5.26 -8.58
CA ARG A 24 2.32 6.68 -8.50
C ARG A 24 2.39 7.19 -7.06
N ASP A 25 2.54 8.49 -6.91
CA ASP A 25 2.16 9.19 -5.68
C ASP A 25 0.64 9.28 -5.57
N THR A 26 0.11 9.25 -4.35
CA THR A 26 -1.33 9.36 -4.07
C THR A 26 -1.57 10.12 -2.78
N LYS A 27 -2.84 10.29 -2.43
CA LYS A 27 -3.25 10.74 -1.10
C LYS A 27 -4.22 9.73 -0.52
N VAL A 28 -3.97 9.32 0.71
CA VAL A 28 -4.93 8.54 1.50
C VAL A 28 -5.65 9.53 2.39
N ASN A 29 -6.86 9.92 1.96
CA ASN A 29 -7.58 11.08 2.50
C ASN A 29 -6.70 12.34 2.51
N SER A 30 -6.29 12.80 3.69
CA SER A 30 -5.46 13.99 3.86
C SER A 30 -3.96 13.68 3.98
N ARG A 31 -3.57 12.41 4.11
CA ARG A 31 -2.17 12.01 4.30
C ARG A 31 -1.49 11.75 2.95
N PRO A 32 -0.29 12.29 2.72
CA PRO A 32 0.55 11.91 1.60
C PRO A 32 0.76 10.40 1.58
N GLY A 33 0.76 9.82 0.39
CA GLY A 33 1.00 8.40 0.22
C GLY A 33 1.55 8.04 -1.15
N LEU A 34 1.77 6.75 -1.34
CA LEU A 34 2.27 6.19 -2.58
C LEU A 34 1.64 4.83 -2.84
N VAL A 35 1.51 4.50 -4.12
CA VAL A 35 1.10 3.17 -4.59
C VAL A 35 2.32 2.50 -5.18
N SER A 36 2.62 1.30 -4.73
CA SER A 36 3.81 0.58 -5.15
C SER A 36 3.60 -0.94 -5.19
N LYS A 37 4.55 -1.63 -5.81
CA LYS A 37 4.63 -3.09 -5.86
C LYS A 37 6.05 -3.52 -5.55
N GLU A 38 6.21 -4.61 -4.81
CA GLU A 38 7.52 -5.24 -4.68
C GLU A 38 7.83 -6.07 -5.93
N ASN A 39 9.07 -5.96 -6.43
CA ASN A 39 9.50 -6.67 -7.63
C ASN A 39 9.54 -8.19 -7.42
N SER A 40 9.77 -8.64 -6.19
CA SER A 40 9.74 -10.04 -5.78
C SER A 40 8.31 -10.61 -5.75
N THR A 41 7.30 -9.75 -5.52
CA THR A 41 5.89 -10.14 -5.38
C THR A 41 4.96 -9.20 -6.17
N PRO A 42 5.07 -9.19 -7.52
CA PRO A 42 4.33 -8.24 -8.37
C PRO A 42 2.80 -8.40 -8.34
N ASP A 43 2.33 -9.53 -7.80
CA ASP A 43 0.92 -9.87 -7.58
C ASP A 43 0.33 -9.27 -6.27
N ILE A 44 1.11 -8.47 -5.54
CA ILE A 44 0.68 -7.74 -4.35
C ILE A 44 0.79 -6.24 -4.63
N CYS A 45 -0.25 -5.48 -4.28
CA CYS A 45 -0.17 -4.03 -4.30
C CYS A 45 -0.12 -3.44 -2.90
N TYR A 46 0.71 -2.41 -2.74
CA TYR A 46 0.96 -1.71 -1.50
C TYR A 46 0.51 -0.26 -1.65
N VAL A 47 -0.25 0.23 -0.68
CA VAL A 47 -0.58 1.64 -0.52
C VAL A 47 0.00 2.08 0.81
N SER A 48 1.05 2.90 0.74
CA SER A 48 1.75 3.40 1.91
C SER A 48 1.39 4.86 2.14
N PHE A 49 1.18 5.28 3.40
CA PHE A 49 0.89 6.68 3.73
C PHE A 49 1.53 7.09 5.05
N GLU A 50 1.94 8.36 5.11
CA GLU A 50 2.76 8.96 6.18
C GLU A 50 2.17 8.74 7.56
N ALA A 51 2.97 8.44 8.57
CA ALA A 51 2.59 8.41 9.99
C ALA A 51 3.63 9.12 10.87
N GLU A 52 3.27 9.55 12.09
CA GLU A 52 4.20 10.23 13.00
C GLU A 52 5.50 9.44 13.24
N GLN A 53 5.38 8.11 13.26
CA GLN A 53 6.49 7.19 13.52
C GLN A 53 7.01 6.46 12.27
N GLY A 54 6.67 6.92 11.06
CA GLY A 54 7.09 6.30 9.79
C GLY A 54 5.97 6.31 8.75
N MET A 55 5.40 5.13 8.45
CA MET A 55 4.25 5.00 7.55
C MET A 55 3.38 3.78 7.89
N PHE A 56 2.11 3.85 7.48
CA PHE A 56 1.24 2.68 7.37
C PHE A 56 1.29 2.11 5.98
N GLU A 57 1.08 0.80 5.87
CA GLU A 57 0.99 0.09 4.61
C GLU A 57 -0.30 -0.72 4.58
N VAL A 58 -1.09 -0.53 3.53
CA VAL A 58 -2.27 -1.34 3.24
C VAL A 58 -1.98 -2.16 2.01
N THR A 59 -2.10 -3.48 2.15
CA THR A 59 -1.77 -4.43 1.10
C THR A 59 -3.01 -5.13 0.59
N ALA A 60 -3.04 -5.40 -0.71
CA ALA A 60 -4.04 -6.26 -1.31
C ALA A 60 -3.35 -7.33 -2.16
N ALA A 61 -3.75 -8.58 -1.95
CA ALA A 61 -3.22 -9.75 -2.65
C ALA A 61 -4.31 -10.78 -2.91
N TRP A 62 -4.17 -11.54 -4.00
CA TRP A 62 -4.97 -12.74 -4.22
C TRP A 62 -4.44 -13.89 -3.36
N LEU A 63 -5.34 -14.58 -2.67
CA LEU A 63 -4.97 -15.77 -1.88
C LEU A 63 -4.90 -17.04 -2.76
N SER A 64 -5.66 -17.06 -3.85
CA SER A 64 -5.71 -18.18 -4.78
C SER A 64 -4.88 -17.84 -6.02
N THR A 65 -4.11 -18.82 -6.50
CA THR A 65 -3.52 -18.81 -7.84
C THR A 65 -4.47 -19.37 -8.90
N GLU A 66 -5.61 -19.93 -8.49
CA GLU A 66 -6.62 -20.53 -9.35
C GLU A 66 -7.84 -19.61 -9.53
N GLY A 67 -8.45 -19.69 -10.72
CA GLY A 67 -9.67 -18.96 -11.06
C GLY A 67 -9.45 -17.54 -11.60
N PRO A 68 -10.52 -16.88 -12.08
CA PRO A 68 -10.43 -15.53 -12.59
C PRO A 68 -10.13 -14.54 -11.46
N ARG A 69 -9.02 -13.81 -11.58
CA ARG A 69 -8.70 -12.66 -10.73
C ARG A 69 -9.54 -11.47 -11.19
N GLY A 70 -10.43 -10.98 -10.32
CA GLY A 70 -11.36 -9.90 -10.65
C GLY A 70 -10.92 -8.55 -10.09
N GLY A 71 -10.85 -7.53 -10.94
CA GLY A 71 -10.56 -6.16 -10.54
C GLY A 71 -9.07 -5.86 -10.29
N ASP A 72 -8.79 -4.61 -9.94
CA ASP A 72 -7.44 -4.10 -9.71
C ASP A 72 -7.09 -4.12 -8.21
N LEU A 73 -6.00 -4.79 -7.85
CA LEU A 73 -5.54 -4.90 -6.46
C LEU A 73 -5.08 -3.56 -5.88
N CYS A 74 -4.51 -2.66 -6.68
CA CYS A 74 -4.10 -1.35 -6.23
C CYS A 74 -5.31 -0.46 -5.94
N GLU A 75 -6.32 -0.46 -6.81
CA GLU A 75 -7.59 0.23 -6.53
C GLU A 75 -8.27 -0.33 -5.27
N MET A 76 -8.20 -1.65 -5.08
CA MET A 76 -8.73 -2.29 -3.87
C MET A 76 -7.96 -1.81 -2.63
N ALA A 77 -6.63 -1.85 -2.65
CA ALA A 77 -5.78 -1.38 -1.55
C ALA A 77 -6.02 0.10 -1.23
N GLU A 78 -6.18 0.96 -2.24
CA GLU A 78 -6.46 2.40 -2.04
C GLU A 78 -7.82 2.61 -1.35
N LYS A 79 -8.86 1.87 -1.76
CA LYS A 79 -10.18 1.94 -1.11
C LYS A 79 -10.11 1.54 0.36
N TYR A 80 -9.40 0.46 0.68
CA TYR A 80 -9.21 0.06 2.08
C TYR A 80 -8.34 1.04 2.86
N ALA A 81 -7.29 1.59 2.25
CA ALA A 81 -6.46 2.62 2.89
C ALA A 81 -7.29 3.86 3.26
N ALA A 82 -8.10 4.37 2.33
CA ALA A 82 -8.97 5.51 2.60
C ALA A 82 -10.01 5.22 3.69
N ALA A 83 -10.53 3.98 3.76
CA ALA A 83 -11.46 3.56 4.79
C ALA A 83 -10.80 3.39 6.18
N LEU A 84 -9.54 2.96 6.22
CA LEU A 84 -8.80 2.68 7.46
C LEU A 84 -8.13 3.92 8.05
N GLU A 85 -7.65 4.84 7.21
CA GLU A 85 -6.87 6.01 7.64
C GLU A 85 -7.50 6.84 8.77
N PRO A 86 -8.83 7.10 8.80
CA PRO A 86 -9.45 7.86 9.89
C PRO A 86 -9.42 7.16 11.26
N HIS A 87 -9.16 5.84 11.27
CA HIS A 87 -9.13 5.00 12.46
C HIS A 87 -7.72 4.64 12.91
N LEU A 88 -6.70 5.06 12.16
CA LEU A 88 -5.31 4.80 12.49
C LEU A 88 -4.72 5.98 13.26
N PRO A 89 -3.72 5.74 14.12
CA PRO A 89 -2.93 6.80 14.71
C PRO A 89 -2.39 7.75 13.63
N LYS A 90 -2.19 9.00 14.04
CA LYS A 90 -1.56 9.98 13.17
C LYS A 90 -0.10 9.62 12.93
#